data_AF-A0A227JB52-F1
#
_entry.id   AF-A0A227JB52-F1
#
_cell.length_a   1.000
_cell.length_b   1.000
_cell.length_c   1.000
_cell.angle_alpha   90.00
_cell.angle_beta   90.00
_cell.angle_gamma   90.00
#
_symmetry.space_group_name_H-M   'P 1'
#
loop_
_entity.id
_entity.type
_entity.pdbx_description
1 polymer ?
#
loop_
_entity_poly.entity_id
_entity_poly.type
_entity_poly.pdbx_seq_one_letter_code
_entity_poly.pdbx_strand_id
1 'polypeptide(L)'
;MSNVTSTILTESGTNELEIIEFHLEKQLPDGSTKTCYYGINVAKVREVIRVPETTDYPNAQPHMIGVFSSRDVLTPLVDLAGWLGVPTRQDLERKFVIVTDFNKMTNGFLIDSISRIHRISWNDVESPSQFLEAGEQDCVVAVVRKDGNLIMILDFEKIIADINPELSMEKYDVKVDKSVDLNQRMVGKRNAKTIMVVDDSAFIRSLIQDTLASSGYNVITCKDGGEAHEKLMSLIEVAKEEQLPVRELLDAVVTDVEMPRM
;
A
#
# COMPACT_ATOMS: atom_id res chain seq x y z
N MET A 1 -24.06 -36.62 15.00
CA MET A 1 -22.61 -36.67 14.72
C MET A 1 -22.43 -36.87 13.23
N SER A 2 -22.01 -35.82 12.51
CA SER A 2 -21.34 -35.93 11.21
C SER A 2 -20.93 -34.52 10.74
N ASN A 3 -19.77 -34.12 11.24
CA ASN A 3 -18.78 -33.17 10.73
C ASN A 3 -19.21 -32.13 9.69
N VAL A 4 -19.30 -30.89 10.16
CA VAL A 4 -19.05 -29.68 9.36
C VAL A 4 -17.56 -29.66 9.05
N THR A 5 -17.16 -30.04 7.84
CA THR A 5 -15.84 -29.75 7.32
C THR A 5 -15.75 -28.25 7.07
N SER A 6 -15.02 -27.55 7.95
CA SER A 6 -14.52 -26.20 7.68
C SER A 6 -13.48 -26.32 6.57
N THR A 7 -13.93 -26.18 5.33
CA THR A 7 -13.01 -25.96 4.22
C THR A 7 -12.49 -24.53 4.39
N ILE A 8 -11.36 -24.39 5.09
CA ILE A 8 -10.52 -23.22 4.95
C ILE A 8 -10.02 -23.29 3.51
N LEU A 9 -10.74 -22.62 2.61
CA LEU A 9 -10.38 -22.49 1.20
C LEU A 9 -9.23 -21.48 1.13
N THR A 10 -8.00 -21.98 1.26
CA THR A 10 -6.82 -21.34 0.69
C THR A 10 -6.77 -21.61 -0.83
N GLU A 11 -7.88 -21.38 -1.53
CA GLU A 11 -7.88 -21.37 -3.00
C GLU A 11 -7.41 -19.97 -3.44
N SER A 12 -6.11 -19.85 -3.64
CA SER A 12 -5.54 -18.80 -4.49
C SER A 12 -6.19 -18.93 -5.87
N GLY A 13 -6.98 -17.93 -6.29
CA GLY A 13 -7.55 -17.92 -7.65
C GLY A 13 -8.91 -17.26 -7.86
N THR A 14 -9.61 -16.74 -6.85
CA THR A 14 -10.94 -16.12 -7.11
C THR A 14 -10.88 -14.73 -7.73
N ASN A 15 -9.70 -14.09 -7.84
CA ASN A 15 -9.57 -12.71 -8.32
C ASN A 15 -10.56 -11.78 -7.57
N GLU A 16 -10.64 -11.97 -6.25
CA GLU A 16 -11.45 -11.18 -5.33
C GLU A 16 -10.51 -10.51 -4.32
N LEU A 17 -10.82 -9.26 -3.99
CA LEU A 17 -10.16 -8.47 -2.96
C LEU A 17 -10.98 -8.55 -1.67
N GLU A 18 -10.36 -8.94 -0.56
CA GLU A 18 -10.97 -8.82 0.77
C GLU A 18 -10.55 -7.49 1.41
N ILE A 19 -11.51 -6.63 1.75
CA ILE A 19 -11.22 -5.37 2.45
C ILE A 19 -11.92 -5.29 3.80
N ILE A 20 -11.28 -4.66 4.76
CA ILE A 20 -11.91 -4.19 5.99
C ILE A 20 -12.50 -2.81 5.73
N GLU A 21 -13.82 -2.66 5.85
CA GLU A 21 -14.48 -1.36 5.87
C GLU A 21 -14.37 -0.75 7.27
N PHE A 22 -13.88 0.48 7.34
CA PHE A 22 -13.83 1.30 8.54
C PHE A 22 -14.33 2.72 8.27
N HIS A 23 -14.63 3.45 9.35
CA HIS A 23 -15.24 4.76 9.26
C HIS A 23 -14.49 5.82 10.06
N LEU A 24 -14.59 7.05 9.55
CA LEU A 24 -14.26 8.27 10.25
C LEU A 24 -15.51 9.15 10.36
N GLU A 25 -15.76 9.72 11.52
CA GLU A 25 -16.90 10.58 11.82
C GLU A 25 -16.50 12.05 11.65
N LYS A 26 -16.68 12.57 10.44
CA LYS A 26 -16.36 13.96 10.09
C LYS A 26 -17.31 14.91 10.81
N GLN A 27 -16.77 15.84 11.57
CA GLN A 27 -17.53 16.97 12.11
C GLN A 27 -17.77 18.01 11.02
N LEU A 28 -19.03 18.40 10.86
CA LEU A 28 -19.45 19.45 9.94
C LEU A 28 -19.49 20.81 10.68
N PRO A 29 -19.41 21.94 9.94
CA PRO A 29 -19.42 23.27 10.55
C PRO A 29 -20.68 23.59 11.37
N ASP A 30 -21.80 22.91 11.09
CA ASP A 30 -23.06 23.03 11.82
C ASP A 30 -23.12 22.19 13.11
N GLY A 31 -22.04 21.47 13.44
CA GLY A 31 -21.93 20.61 14.61
C GLY A 31 -22.50 19.19 14.42
N SER A 32 -23.09 18.89 13.27
CA SER A 32 -23.50 17.53 12.92
C SER A 32 -22.30 16.67 12.51
N THR A 33 -22.50 15.35 12.42
CA THR A 33 -21.47 14.41 11.96
C THR A 33 -21.87 13.76 10.65
N LYS A 34 -20.86 13.45 9.82
CA LYS A 34 -20.99 12.68 8.59
C LYS A 34 -19.99 11.52 8.63
N THR A 35 -20.51 10.31 8.46
CA THR A 35 -19.69 9.11 8.31
C THR A 35 -18.99 9.12 6.95
N CYS A 36 -17.67 9.02 6.98
CA CYS A 36 -16.81 8.80 5.82
C CYS A 36 -16.38 7.33 5.80
N TYR A 37 -16.50 6.68 4.63
CA TYR A 37 -16.26 5.25 4.47
C TYR A 37 -14.93 4.99 3.77
N TYR A 38 -14.10 4.15 4.40
CA TYR A 38 -12.76 3.81 3.92
C TYR A 38 -12.52 2.31 3.99
N GLY A 39 -11.51 1.85 3.25
CA GLY A 39 -11.15 0.45 3.15
C GLY A 39 -9.64 0.24 3.22
N ILE A 40 -9.25 -0.92 3.74
CA ILE A 40 -7.88 -1.46 3.65
C ILE A 40 -7.95 -2.94 3.27
N ASN A 41 -7.00 -3.43 2.48
CA ASN A 41 -6.86 -4.86 2.19
C ASN A 41 -6.65 -5.64 3.51
N VAL A 42 -7.45 -6.69 3.73
CA VAL A 42 -7.36 -7.57 4.91
C VAL A 42 -5.96 -8.15 5.08
N ALA A 43 -5.29 -8.51 3.98
CA ALA A 43 -3.95 -9.09 4.01
C ALA A 43 -2.89 -8.15 4.63
N LYS A 44 -3.13 -6.83 4.54
CA LYS A 44 -2.27 -5.78 5.11
C LYS A 44 -2.55 -5.50 6.60
N VAL A 45 -3.62 -6.09 7.17
CA VAL A 45 -4.05 -5.88 8.55
C VAL A 45 -3.66 -7.06 9.42
N ARG A 46 -2.92 -6.77 10.50
CA ARG A 46 -2.58 -7.77 11.51
C ARG A 46 -3.72 -7.97 12.51
N GLU A 47 -4.26 -6.87 13.04
CA GLU A 47 -5.36 -6.91 14.00
C GLU A 47 -6.04 -5.54 14.13
N VAL A 48 -7.26 -5.53 14.66
CA VAL A 48 -7.96 -4.29 15.05
C VAL A 48 -8.25 -4.35 16.54
N ILE A 49 -7.75 -3.35 17.27
CA ILE A 49 -7.82 -3.30 18.73
C ILE A 49 -8.52 -2.02 19.20
N ARG A 50 -8.90 -1.98 20.47
CA ARG A 50 -9.26 -0.73 21.13
C ARG A 50 -8.01 0.13 21.32
N VAL A 51 -8.19 1.44 21.41
CA VAL A 51 -7.08 2.36 21.69
C VAL A 51 -6.40 1.94 23.00
N PRO A 52 -5.13 1.50 22.95
CA PRO A 52 -4.38 1.15 24.15
C PRO A 52 -3.90 2.41 24.86
N GLU A 53 -3.35 2.26 26.07
CA GLU A 53 -2.60 3.35 26.68
C GLU A 53 -1.39 3.71 25.81
N THR A 54 -1.24 4.99 25.51
CA THR A 54 -0.17 5.53 24.69
C THR A 54 0.83 6.30 25.54
N THR A 55 2.09 6.24 25.14
CA THR A 55 3.15 7.10 25.68
C THR A 55 3.53 8.14 24.63
N ASP A 56 3.76 9.38 25.07
CA ASP A 56 4.18 10.45 24.18
C ASP A 56 5.57 10.15 23.59
N TYR A 57 5.73 10.43 22.30
CA TYR A 57 7.01 10.33 21.63
C TYR A 57 7.68 11.72 21.55
N PRO A 58 8.94 11.88 21.98
CA PRO A 58 9.62 13.17 21.92
C PRO A 58 9.84 13.59 20.46
N ASN A 59 9.53 14.85 20.14
CA ASN A 59 9.59 15.37 18.77
C ASN A 59 8.75 14.55 17.77
N ALA A 60 7.55 14.16 18.20
CA ALA A 60 6.58 13.46 17.38
C ALA A 60 6.37 14.17 16.03
N GLN A 61 6.37 13.39 14.95
CA GLN A 61 6.04 13.88 13.62
C GLN A 61 4.57 14.33 13.58
N PRO A 62 4.18 15.21 12.63
CA PRO A 62 2.79 15.57 12.44
C PRO A 62 1.87 14.34 12.37
N HIS A 63 0.69 14.43 12.98
CA HIS A 63 -0.30 13.35 13.05
C HIS A 63 0.11 12.11 13.85
N MET A 64 1.27 12.09 14.51
CA MET A 64 1.62 11.04 15.46
C MET A 64 1.02 11.35 16.84
N ILE A 65 0.19 10.43 17.34
CA ILE A 65 -0.44 10.54 18.66
C ILE A 65 0.54 10.12 19.76
N GLY A 66 1.35 9.11 19.50
CA GLY A 66 2.31 8.57 20.45
C GLY A 66 2.75 7.17 20.04
N VAL A 67 3.20 6.39 21.02
CA VAL A 67 3.61 4.99 20.85
C VAL A 67 2.92 4.10 21.86
N PHE A 68 2.67 2.84 21.48
CA PHE A 68 2.12 1.82 22.36
C PHE A 68 2.82 0.48 22.12
N SER A 69 2.63 -0.48 23.02
CA SER A 69 3.14 -1.84 22.82
C SER A 69 2.08 -2.73 22.20
N SER A 70 2.37 -3.33 21.04
CA SER A 70 1.56 -4.37 20.41
C SER A 70 2.35 -5.68 20.37
N ARG A 71 1.97 -6.64 21.21
CA ARG A 71 2.66 -7.93 21.38
C ARG A 71 4.18 -7.75 21.56
N ASP A 72 4.56 -6.91 22.51
CA ASP A 72 5.95 -6.59 22.88
C ASP A 72 6.76 -5.84 21.80
N VAL A 73 6.12 -5.39 20.72
CA VAL A 73 6.71 -4.51 19.70
C VAL A 73 6.25 -3.08 19.96
N LEU A 74 7.20 -2.13 19.96
CA LEU A 74 6.88 -0.70 20.06
C LEU A 74 6.26 -0.24 18.73
N THR A 75 5.02 0.23 18.79
CA THR A 75 4.21 0.57 17.62
C THR A 75 3.83 2.06 17.67
N PRO A 76 4.16 2.86 16.64
CA PRO A 76 3.66 4.22 16.52
C PRO A 76 2.14 4.21 16.28
N LEU A 77 1.45 5.15 16.93
CA LEU A 77 0.03 5.42 16.71
C LEU A 77 -0.14 6.70 15.91
N VAL A 78 -0.78 6.58 14.76
CA VAL A 78 -1.05 7.65 13.81
C VAL A 78 -2.52 8.07 13.87
N ASP A 79 -2.77 9.38 13.93
CA ASP A 79 -4.08 9.98 13.69
C ASP A 79 -4.40 9.99 12.19
N LEU A 80 -5.08 8.94 11.73
CA LEU A 80 -5.45 8.80 10.31
C LEU A 80 -6.39 9.92 9.87
N ALA A 81 -7.32 10.35 10.73
CA ALA A 81 -8.26 11.42 10.41
C ALA A 81 -7.55 12.76 10.22
N GLY A 82 -6.63 13.08 11.14
CA GLY A 82 -5.76 14.25 11.02
C GLY A 82 -4.94 14.24 9.73
N TRP A 83 -4.35 13.09 9.37
CA TRP A 83 -3.55 12.94 8.16
C TRP A 83 -4.40 13.11 6.88
N LEU A 84 -5.62 12.55 6.84
CA LEU A 84 -6.56 12.71 5.73
C LEU A 84 -7.22 14.10 5.66
N GLY A 85 -6.93 15.00 6.61
CA GLY A 85 -7.60 16.30 6.71
C GLY A 85 -9.09 16.20 7.06
N VAL A 86 -9.52 15.10 7.69
CA VAL A 86 -10.89 14.87 8.12
C VAL A 86 -11.03 15.36 9.57
N PRO A 87 -11.72 16.48 9.83
CA PRO A 87 -11.92 16.95 11.20
C PRO A 87 -12.83 15.97 11.94
N THR A 88 -12.30 15.27 12.94
CA THR A 88 -13.05 14.34 13.79
C THR A 88 -13.00 14.79 15.25
N ARG A 89 -13.83 14.17 16.10
CA ARG A 89 -13.72 14.35 17.55
C ARG A 89 -12.42 13.72 18.05
N GLN A 90 -11.75 14.38 18.99
CA GLN A 90 -10.50 13.88 19.59
C GLN A 90 -10.72 12.88 20.74
N ASP A 91 -11.97 12.51 21.04
CA ASP A 91 -12.26 11.50 22.05
C ASP A 91 -11.74 10.13 21.59
N LEU A 92 -10.79 9.57 22.34
CA LEU A 92 -10.15 8.30 22.03
C LEU A 92 -10.91 7.09 22.60
N GLU A 93 -11.78 7.26 23.61
CA GLU A 93 -12.36 6.13 24.35
C GLU A 93 -13.21 5.21 23.47
N ARG A 94 -13.82 5.78 22.42
CA ARG A 94 -14.74 5.06 21.52
C ARG A 94 -14.07 4.56 20.25
N LYS A 95 -12.83 4.96 20.01
CA LYS A 95 -12.09 4.70 18.77
C LYS A 95 -11.45 3.31 18.78
N PHE A 96 -10.90 2.95 17.63
CA PHE A 96 -10.18 1.71 17.40
C PHE A 96 -8.83 2.01 16.74
N VAL A 97 -7.94 1.03 16.76
CA VAL A 97 -6.65 1.09 16.09
C VAL A 97 -6.56 -0.08 15.12
N ILE A 98 -6.36 0.23 13.83
CA ILE A 98 -5.95 -0.77 12.84
C ILE A 98 -4.44 -0.94 12.98
N VAL A 99 -3.99 -2.14 13.32
CA VAL A 99 -2.57 -2.49 13.39
C VAL A 99 -2.20 -3.20 12.09
N THR A 100 -1.18 -2.68 11.42
CA THR A 100 -0.67 -3.16 10.13
C THR A 100 0.81 -3.52 10.26
N ASP A 101 1.27 -4.45 9.43
CA ASP A 101 2.68 -4.82 9.32
C ASP A 101 3.14 -4.57 7.88
N PHE A 102 4.02 -3.59 7.69
CA PHE A 102 4.59 -3.22 6.39
C PHE A 102 6.11 -3.09 6.49
N ASN A 103 6.85 -3.67 5.54
CA ASN A 103 8.32 -3.58 5.52
C ASN A 103 8.98 -3.90 6.88
N LYS A 104 8.47 -4.93 7.58
CA LYS A 104 8.91 -5.36 8.93
C LYS A 104 8.67 -4.34 10.05
N MET A 105 7.85 -3.32 9.81
CA MET A 105 7.42 -2.35 10.82
C MET A 105 5.95 -2.52 11.12
N THR A 106 5.63 -2.55 12.40
CA THR A 106 4.25 -2.52 12.88
C THR A 106 3.82 -1.08 13.07
N ASN A 107 2.67 -0.69 12.50
CA ASN A 107 2.12 0.65 12.61
C ASN A 107 0.64 0.59 13.03
N GLY A 108 0.20 1.52 13.88
CA GLY A 108 -1.17 1.66 14.33
C GLY A 108 -1.85 2.90 13.76
N PHE A 109 -3.10 2.75 13.29
CA PHE A 109 -3.90 3.83 12.74
C PHE A 109 -5.20 4.01 13.51
N LEU A 110 -5.38 5.19 14.08
CA LEU A 110 -6.57 5.56 14.82
C LEU A 110 -7.76 5.76 13.87
N ILE A 111 -8.87 5.07 14.14
CA ILE A 111 -10.13 5.14 13.39
C ILE A 111 -11.32 5.26 14.35
N ASP A 112 -12.48 5.71 13.87
CA ASP A 112 -13.66 5.86 14.74
C ASP A 112 -14.41 4.54 14.92
N SER A 113 -14.58 3.75 13.85
CA SER A 113 -15.25 2.45 13.94
C SER A 113 -14.87 1.52 12.79
N ILE A 114 -15.10 0.22 13.01
CA ILE A 114 -15.00 -0.83 11.99
C ILE A 114 -16.39 -1.37 11.68
N SER A 115 -16.63 -1.72 10.41
CA SER A 115 -17.91 -2.25 9.93
C SER A 115 -17.84 -3.78 9.76
N ARG A 116 -17.36 -4.24 8.60
CA ARG A 116 -17.29 -5.65 8.22
C ARG A 116 -16.20 -5.86 7.17
N ILE A 117 -15.88 -7.13 6.94
CA ILE A 117 -15.03 -7.54 5.82
C ILE A 117 -15.93 -7.70 4.59
N HIS A 118 -15.53 -7.09 3.48
CA HIS A 118 -16.18 -7.25 2.19
C HIS A 118 -15.30 -8.07 1.26
N ARG A 119 -15.91 -9.01 0.55
CA ARG A 119 -15.32 -9.66 -0.63
C ARG A 119 -15.79 -8.93 -1.86
N ILE A 120 -14.87 -8.40 -2.64
CA ILE A 120 -15.14 -7.52 -3.78
C ILE A 120 -14.46 -8.12 -5.00
N SER A 121 -15.21 -8.29 -6.09
CA SER A 121 -14.59 -8.64 -7.36
C SER A 121 -13.80 -7.45 -7.87
N TRP A 122 -12.62 -7.67 -8.46
CA TRP A 122 -11.87 -6.58 -9.11
C TRP A 122 -12.67 -5.83 -10.19
N ASN A 123 -13.72 -6.45 -10.75
CA ASN A 123 -14.62 -5.79 -11.70
C ASN A 123 -15.47 -4.68 -11.07
N ASP A 124 -15.67 -4.71 -9.75
CA ASP A 124 -16.43 -3.72 -9.00
C ASP A 124 -15.55 -2.58 -8.45
N VAL A 125 -14.24 -2.63 -8.76
CA VAL A 125 -13.26 -1.63 -8.33
C VAL A 125 -13.15 -0.53 -9.39
N GLU A 126 -13.50 0.69 -9.00
CA GLU A 126 -13.44 1.88 -9.83
C GLU A 126 -12.14 2.66 -9.58
N SER A 127 -11.60 3.31 -10.64
CA SER A 127 -10.35 4.06 -10.54
C SER A 127 -10.57 5.39 -9.79
N PRO A 128 -9.68 5.77 -8.85
CA PRO A 128 -9.80 7.03 -8.10
C PRO A 128 -9.83 8.27 -9.00
N SER A 129 -9.14 8.22 -10.15
CA SER A 129 -9.08 9.30 -11.14
C SER A 129 -10.44 9.68 -11.75
N GLN A 130 -11.46 8.85 -11.58
CA GLN A 130 -12.83 9.15 -12.02
C GLN A 130 -13.59 10.04 -11.02
N PHE A 131 -13.09 10.16 -9.78
CA PHE A 131 -13.79 10.80 -8.66
C PHE A 131 -12.99 11.92 -7.99
N LEU A 132 -11.66 11.94 -8.14
CA LEU A 132 -10.77 12.86 -7.46
C LEU A 132 -9.97 13.68 -8.48
N GLU A 133 -9.84 15.00 -8.25
CA GLU A 133 -8.97 15.87 -9.05
C GLU A 133 -7.49 15.52 -8.79
N ALA A 134 -6.65 15.64 -9.83
CA ALA A 134 -5.23 15.36 -9.74
C ALA A 134 -4.58 16.27 -8.68
N GLY A 135 -4.10 15.67 -7.59
CA GLY A 135 -3.45 16.35 -6.47
C GLY A 135 -4.22 16.31 -5.14
N GLU A 136 -5.48 15.88 -5.13
CA GLU A 136 -6.32 16.00 -3.91
C GLU A 136 -6.33 14.78 -2.97
N GLN A 137 -5.62 13.69 -3.26
CA GLN A 137 -5.14 12.69 -2.27
C GLN A 137 -4.46 11.49 -2.97
N ASP A 138 -3.13 11.51 -3.03
CA ASP A 138 -2.25 10.46 -3.60
C ASP A 138 -2.23 9.15 -2.78
N CYS A 139 -3.22 8.96 -1.90
CA CYS A 139 -3.33 7.81 -0.99
C CYS A 139 -4.58 6.95 -1.25
N VAL A 140 -5.45 7.32 -2.18
CA VAL A 140 -6.60 6.47 -2.54
C VAL A 140 -6.20 5.60 -3.73
N VAL A 141 -6.20 4.28 -3.53
CA VAL A 141 -5.80 3.31 -4.57
C VAL A 141 -6.98 2.92 -5.46
N ALA A 142 -8.16 2.87 -4.86
CA ALA A 142 -9.36 2.34 -5.48
C ALA A 142 -10.62 2.89 -4.80
N VAL A 143 -11.72 2.88 -5.54
CA VAL A 143 -13.04 3.26 -5.03
C VAL A 143 -14.01 2.12 -5.27
N VAL A 144 -14.78 1.73 -4.26
CA VAL A 144 -15.76 0.65 -4.35
C VAL A 144 -17.14 1.16 -3.93
N ARG A 145 -18.16 0.87 -4.74
CA ARG A 145 -19.55 1.17 -4.38
C ARG A 145 -20.22 -0.06 -3.79
N LYS A 146 -20.60 0.01 -2.51
CA LYS A 146 -21.29 -1.08 -1.81
C LYS A 146 -22.40 -0.55 -0.93
N ASP A 147 -23.57 -1.19 -1.00
CA ASP A 147 -24.74 -0.85 -0.17
C ASP A 147 -25.13 0.64 -0.22
N GLY A 148 -24.91 1.29 -1.37
CA GLY A 148 -25.17 2.72 -1.57
C GLY A 148 -24.08 3.67 -1.06
N ASN A 149 -23.05 3.15 -0.39
CA ASN A 149 -21.90 3.90 0.09
C ASN A 149 -20.73 3.83 -0.90
N LEU A 150 -19.91 4.88 -0.89
CA LEU A 150 -18.67 4.96 -1.64
C LEU A 150 -17.50 4.71 -0.65
N ILE A 151 -16.85 3.57 -0.78
CA ILE A 151 -15.75 3.14 0.09
C ILE A 151 -14.43 3.43 -0.63
N MET A 152 -13.61 4.31 -0.04
CA MET A 152 -12.29 4.65 -0.59
C MET A 152 -11.23 3.72 0.00
N ILE A 153 -10.58 2.92 -0.83
CA ILE A 153 -9.49 2.02 -0.42
C ILE A 153 -8.21 2.85 -0.34
N LEU A 154 -7.57 2.84 0.84
CA LEU A 154 -6.38 3.65 1.10
C LEU A 154 -5.08 2.85 0.94
N ASP A 155 -4.04 3.51 0.44
CA ASP A 155 -2.64 3.08 0.44
C ASP A 155 -2.03 3.44 1.80
N PHE A 156 -1.97 2.46 2.70
CA PHE A 156 -1.35 2.66 4.02
C PHE A 156 0.17 2.73 3.96
N GLU A 157 0.82 2.17 2.93
CA GLU A 157 2.27 2.26 2.76
C GLU A 157 2.67 3.71 2.46
N LYS A 158 1.91 4.39 1.60
CA LYS A 158 2.08 5.82 1.31
C LYS A 158 1.92 6.69 2.56
N ILE A 159 0.89 6.43 3.37
CA ILE A 159 0.65 7.17 4.63
C ILE A 159 1.84 7.02 5.58
N ILE A 160 2.39 5.80 5.70
CA ILE A 160 3.55 5.52 6.55
C ILE A 160 4.80 6.25 6.03
N ALA A 161 5.01 6.25 4.73
CA ALA A 161 6.16 6.90 4.11
C ALA A 161 6.18 8.42 4.34
N ASP A 162 5.00 9.06 4.34
CA ASP A 162 4.88 10.49 4.58
C ASP A 162 5.09 10.85 6.07
N ILE A 163 4.76 9.92 6.99
CA ILE A 163 4.89 10.14 8.44
C ILE A 163 6.27 9.76 8.96
N ASN A 164 6.95 8.79 8.34
CA ASN A 164 8.26 8.32 8.76
C ASN A 164 9.36 8.79 7.78
N PRO A 165 10.15 9.80 8.15
CA PRO A 165 11.24 10.31 7.31
C PRO A 165 12.37 9.31 7.04
N GLU A 166 12.43 8.17 7.74
CA GLU A 166 13.39 7.09 7.44
C GLU A 166 12.91 6.20 6.28
N LEU A 167 11.61 6.23 5.99
CA LEU A 167 10.98 5.51 4.88
C LEU A 167 10.67 6.43 3.69
N SER A 168 10.69 7.74 3.91
CA SER A 168 10.57 8.70 2.82
C SER A 168 11.78 8.56 1.88
N MET A 169 11.48 8.47 0.59
CA MET A 169 12.48 8.32 -0.49
C MET A 169 13.55 9.41 -0.47
N GLU A 170 13.24 10.58 0.12
CA GLU A 170 14.16 11.72 0.23
C GLU A 170 15.46 11.39 0.98
N LYS A 171 15.50 10.32 1.79
CA LYS A 171 16.71 9.91 2.53
C LYS A 171 17.38 8.62 2.04
N TYR A 172 16.71 7.81 1.21
CA TYR A 172 17.36 6.63 0.63
C TYR A 172 18.22 7.04 -0.57
N ASP A 173 19.37 7.65 -0.30
CA ASP A 173 20.35 7.94 -1.34
C ASP A 173 21.21 6.70 -1.59
N VAL A 174 20.94 6.02 -2.72
CA VAL A 174 21.78 4.90 -3.22
C VAL A 174 23.26 5.29 -3.30
N LYS A 175 23.57 6.58 -3.48
CA LYS A 175 24.96 7.08 -3.49
C LYS A 175 25.64 7.05 -2.13
N VAL A 176 24.87 7.00 -1.04
CA VAL A 176 25.37 6.92 0.33
C VAL A 176 25.46 5.48 0.82
N ASP A 177 24.72 4.55 0.18
CA ASP A 177 24.81 3.12 0.47
C ASP A 177 26.14 2.52 -0.03
N LYS A 178 27.07 2.31 0.91
CA LYS A 178 28.40 1.73 0.65
C LYS A 178 28.35 0.27 0.17
N SER A 179 27.21 -0.40 0.28
CA SER A 179 27.04 -1.77 -0.23
C SER A 179 26.86 -1.81 -1.76
N VAL A 180 26.50 -0.68 -2.38
CA VAL A 180 26.33 -0.58 -3.83
C VAL A 180 27.58 0.03 -4.46
N ASP A 181 28.34 -0.80 -5.19
CA ASP A 181 29.47 -0.29 -6.00
C ASP A 181 28.92 0.52 -7.19
N LEU A 182 29.11 1.84 -7.14
CA LEU A 182 28.68 2.81 -8.14
C LEU A 182 29.81 3.26 -9.08
N ASN A 183 30.91 2.51 -9.16
CA ASN A 183 31.93 2.83 -10.16
C ASN A 183 31.35 2.74 -11.59
N GLN A 184 31.87 3.56 -12.51
CA GLN A 184 31.35 3.65 -13.89
C GLN A 184 31.31 2.31 -14.61
N ARG A 185 32.24 1.41 -14.30
CA ARG A 185 32.28 0.07 -14.91
C ARG A 185 31.10 -0.80 -14.45
N MET A 186 30.75 -0.75 -13.17
CA MET A 186 29.64 -1.53 -12.62
C MET A 186 28.30 -0.95 -13.04
N VAL A 187 28.17 0.37 -13.02
CA VAL A 187 26.99 1.08 -13.55
C VAL A 187 26.79 0.77 -15.03
N GLY A 188 27.85 0.78 -15.85
CA GLY A 188 27.75 0.41 -17.26
C GLY A 188 27.30 -1.03 -17.49
N LYS A 189 27.71 -1.97 -16.63
CA LYS A 189 27.21 -3.36 -16.68
C LYS A 189 25.73 -3.46 -16.30
N ARG A 190 25.27 -2.69 -15.31
CA ARG A 190 23.88 -2.66 -14.89
C ARG A 190 22.99 -1.94 -15.91
N ASN A 191 23.50 -0.92 -16.60
CA ASN A 191 22.74 -0.18 -17.62
C ASN A 191 22.41 -1.06 -18.84
N ALA A 192 23.12 -2.17 -19.01
CA ALA A 192 22.81 -3.20 -20.00
C ALA A 192 21.78 -4.22 -19.50
N LYS A 193 21.23 -4.02 -18.30
CA LYS A 193 20.29 -4.93 -17.63
C LYS A 193 18.95 -4.24 -17.43
N THR A 194 17.89 -4.93 -17.79
CA THR A 194 16.52 -4.45 -17.68
C THR A 194 15.76 -5.25 -16.63
N ILE A 195 15.14 -4.57 -15.67
CA ILE A 195 14.35 -5.17 -14.60
C ILE A 195 12.91 -4.66 -14.73
N MET A 196 11.94 -5.58 -14.71
CA MET A 196 10.53 -5.24 -14.62
C MET A 196 10.10 -5.24 -13.16
N VAL A 197 9.45 -4.17 -12.70
CA VAL A 197 8.88 -4.05 -11.35
C VAL A 197 7.37 -4.06 -11.48
N VAL A 198 6.72 -4.99 -10.77
CA VAL A 198 5.27 -5.19 -10.79
C VAL A 198 4.76 -5.11 -9.36
N ASP A 199 3.98 -4.08 -9.06
CA ASP A 199 3.51 -3.81 -7.71
C ASP A 199 2.24 -2.95 -7.81
N ASP A 200 1.24 -3.21 -6.97
CA ASP A 200 -0.03 -2.47 -6.99
C ASP A 200 0.03 -1.16 -6.21
N SER A 201 0.93 -1.06 -5.21
CA SER A 201 1.23 0.18 -4.52
C SER A 201 2.06 1.08 -5.43
N ALA A 202 1.49 2.22 -5.80
CA ALA A 202 2.20 3.24 -6.58
C ALA A 202 3.45 3.75 -5.86
N PHE A 203 3.38 3.86 -4.53
CA PHE A 203 4.50 4.27 -3.70
C PHE A 203 5.65 3.25 -3.73
N ILE A 204 5.36 1.98 -3.42
CA ILE A 204 6.40 0.93 -3.41
C ILE A 204 7.00 0.74 -4.80
N ARG A 205 6.16 0.75 -5.84
CA ARG A 205 6.61 0.69 -7.23
C ARG A 205 7.60 1.81 -7.58
N SER A 206 7.29 3.05 -7.20
CA SER A 206 8.21 4.18 -7.41
C SER A 206 9.50 4.01 -6.60
N LEU A 207 9.42 3.50 -5.36
CA LEU A 207 10.58 3.31 -4.48
C LEU A 207 11.57 2.32 -5.07
N ILE A 208 11.05 1.18 -5.54
CA ILE A 208 11.88 0.16 -6.19
C ILE A 208 12.43 0.70 -7.51
N GLN A 209 11.60 1.40 -8.32
CA GLN A 209 12.04 2.00 -9.57
C GLN A 209 13.20 2.98 -9.36
N ASP A 210 13.07 3.94 -8.46
CA ASP A 210 14.07 4.97 -8.20
C ASP A 210 15.36 4.36 -7.64
N THR A 211 15.24 3.36 -6.77
CA THR A 211 16.38 2.63 -6.19
C THR A 211 17.17 1.88 -7.27
N LEU A 212 16.48 1.13 -8.13
CA LEU A 212 17.11 0.35 -9.20
C LEU A 212 17.68 1.25 -10.29
N ALA A 213 16.95 2.28 -10.71
CA ALA A 213 17.42 3.26 -11.68
C ALA A 213 18.66 4.00 -11.18
N SER A 214 18.66 4.45 -9.92
CA SER A 214 19.82 5.11 -9.30
C SER A 214 21.02 4.17 -9.14
N SER A 215 20.78 2.86 -9.04
CA SER A 215 21.83 1.83 -9.03
C SER A 215 22.40 1.53 -10.43
N GLY A 216 21.77 2.07 -11.48
CA GLY A 216 22.18 1.94 -12.88
C GLY A 216 21.45 0.84 -13.66
N TYR A 217 20.23 0.42 -13.29
CA TYR A 217 19.45 -0.52 -14.09
C TYR A 217 18.44 0.21 -14.99
N ASN A 218 18.10 -0.38 -16.14
CA ASN A 218 16.89 0.04 -16.86
C ASN A 218 15.68 -0.58 -16.16
N VAL A 219 14.63 0.21 -15.92
CA VAL A 219 13.45 -0.26 -15.20
C VAL A 219 12.19 -0.10 -16.05
N ILE A 220 11.39 -1.14 -16.14
CA ILE A 220 10.03 -1.14 -16.68
C ILE A 220 9.08 -1.31 -15.52
N THR A 221 8.05 -0.48 -15.39
CA THR A 221 7.05 -0.60 -14.32
C THR A 221 5.70 -1.05 -14.86
N CYS A 222 5.00 -1.87 -14.07
CA CYS A 222 3.65 -2.35 -14.32
C CYS A 222 2.86 -2.26 -13.01
N LYS A 223 1.58 -1.87 -13.07
CA LYS A 223 0.75 -1.68 -11.88
C LYS A 223 0.04 -2.94 -11.38
N ASP A 224 -0.01 -3.98 -12.21
CA ASP A 224 -0.69 -5.24 -11.90
C ASP A 224 -0.15 -6.39 -12.76
N GLY A 225 -0.55 -7.62 -12.45
CA GLY A 225 -0.11 -8.83 -13.16
C GLY A 225 -0.55 -8.87 -14.63
N GLY A 226 -1.74 -8.35 -14.92
CA GLY A 226 -2.28 -8.25 -16.28
C GLY A 226 -1.46 -7.34 -17.18
N GLU A 227 -1.12 -6.13 -16.73
CA GLU A 227 -0.24 -5.21 -17.46
C GLU A 227 1.15 -5.82 -17.65
N ALA A 228 1.69 -6.47 -16.63
CA ALA A 228 2.97 -7.17 -16.73
C ALA A 228 2.92 -8.29 -17.77
N HIS A 229 1.84 -9.06 -17.81
CA HIS A 229 1.62 -10.12 -18.80
C HIS A 229 1.57 -9.55 -20.23
N GLU A 230 0.79 -8.49 -20.46
CA GLU A 230 0.70 -7.82 -21.76
C GLU A 230 2.06 -7.31 -22.25
N LYS A 231 2.81 -6.62 -21.37
CA LYS A 231 4.17 -6.15 -21.71
C LYS A 231 5.13 -7.31 -21.97
N LEU A 232 5.10 -8.36 -21.14
CA LEU A 232 5.97 -9.51 -21.33
C LEU A 232 5.70 -10.21 -22.67
N MET A 233 4.43 -10.36 -23.04
CA MET A 233 4.05 -10.92 -24.34
C MET A 233 4.52 -10.04 -25.50
N SER A 234 4.42 -8.72 -25.38
CA SER A 234 4.99 -7.80 -26.37
C SER A 234 6.52 -7.94 -26.50
N LEU A 235 7.25 -8.08 -25.39
CA LEU A 235 8.70 -8.29 -25.42
C LEU A 235 9.07 -9.62 -26.07
N ILE A 236 8.31 -10.68 -25.79
CA ILE A 236 8.50 -11.99 -26.42
C ILE A 236 8.33 -11.90 -27.94
N GLU A 237 7.36 -11.12 -28.42
CA GLU A 237 7.13 -10.98 -29.85
C GLU A 237 8.27 -10.23 -30.54
N VAL A 238 8.73 -9.11 -29.96
CA VAL A 238 9.92 -8.37 -30.45
C VAL A 238 11.16 -9.28 -30.47
N ALA A 239 11.37 -10.08 -29.43
CA ALA A 239 12.49 -11.03 -29.37
C ALA A 239 12.44 -12.07 -30.50
N LYS A 240 11.25 -12.54 -30.88
CA LYS A 240 11.09 -13.47 -32.01
C LYS A 240 11.35 -12.79 -33.36
N GLU A 241 10.83 -11.59 -33.56
CA GLU A 241 11.02 -10.81 -34.80
C GLU A 241 12.51 -10.53 -35.06
N GLU A 242 13.23 -10.13 -34.01
CA GLU A 242 14.66 -9.82 -34.06
C GLU A 242 15.57 -11.06 -33.90
N GLN A 243 14.99 -12.25 -33.68
CA GLN A 243 15.71 -13.52 -33.43
C GLN A 243 16.68 -13.45 -32.24
N LEU A 244 16.31 -12.69 -31.20
CA LEU A 244 17.08 -12.52 -29.98
C LEU A 244 16.49 -13.36 -28.84
N PRO A 245 17.30 -13.80 -27.86
CA PRO A 245 16.76 -14.40 -26.65
C PRO A 245 16.06 -13.34 -25.81
N VAL A 246 14.90 -13.67 -25.22
CA VAL A 246 14.10 -12.75 -24.35
C VAL A 246 14.94 -12.13 -23.22
N ARG A 247 15.95 -12.86 -22.73
CA ARG A 247 16.89 -12.39 -21.70
C ARG A 247 17.74 -11.19 -22.11
N GLU A 248 17.82 -10.86 -23.40
CA GLU A 248 18.46 -9.61 -23.85
C GLU A 248 17.54 -8.40 -23.74
N LEU A 249 16.23 -8.61 -23.61
CA LEU A 249 15.25 -7.54 -23.42
C LEU A 249 14.84 -7.38 -21.95
N LEU A 250 14.84 -8.47 -21.18
CA LEU A 250 14.44 -8.49 -19.78
C LEU A 250 15.26 -9.50 -18.96
N ASP A 251 15.98 -9.02 -17.95
CA ASP A 251 16.86 -9.86 -17.12
C ASP A 251 16.17 -10.40 -15.86
N ALA A 252 15.25 -9.63 -15.28
CA ALA A 252 14.54 -10.00 -14.06
C ALA A 252 13.16 -9.36 -13.95
N VAL A 253 12.29 -10.02 -13.19
CA VAL A 253 10.99 -9.49 -12.75
C VAL A 253 11.01 -9.46 -11.22
N VAL A 254 10.76 -8.30 -10.64
CA VAL A 254 10.49 -8.10 -9.22
C VAL A 254 8.99 -7.87 -9.12
N THR A 255 8.30 -8.69 -8.35
CA THR A 255 6.85 -8.65 -8.25
C THR A 255 6.42 -8.75 -6.80
N ASP A 256 5.40 -7.98 -6.44
CA ASP A 256 4.63 -8.29 -5.24
C ASP A 256 3.85 -9.60 -5.45
N VAL A 257 3.66 -10.36 -4.38
CA VAL A 257 2.95 -11.65 -4.39
C VAL A 257 1.44 -11.42 -4.37
N GLU A 258 0.99 -10.24 -3.90
CA GLU A 258 -0.42 -9.92 -3.67
C GLU A 258 -0.89 -8.80 -4.61
N MET A 259 -1.13 -9.12 -5.88
CA MET A 259 -1.54 -8.12 -6.87
C MET A 259 -2.98 -8.32 -7.37
N PRO A 260 -3.67 -7.23 -7.74
CA PRO A 260 -4.88 -7.28 -8.55
C PRO A 260 -4.62 -7.98 -9.88
N ARG A 261 -5.61 -8.72 -10.42
CA ARG A 261 -5.59 -9.28 -11.79
C ARG A 261 -4.25 -9.94 -12.16
N MET A 262 -4.11 -11.24 -11.85
CA MET A 262 -3.00 -12.06 -12.34
C MET A 262 -3.18 -12.51 -13.79
#